data_AF-A0A838XDY7-F1
#
_entry.id   AF-A0A838XDY7-F1
#
_cell.length_a   1.000
_cell.length_b   1.000
_cell.length_c   1.000
_cell.angle_alpha   90.00
_cell.angle_beta   90.00
_cell.angle_gamma   90.00
#
_symmetry.space_group_name_H-M   'P 1'
#
loop_
_entity.id
_entity.type
_entity.pdbx_description
1 polymer ?
#
loop_
_entity_poly.entity_id
_entity_poly.type
_entity_poly.pdbx_seq_one_letter_code
_entity_poly.pdbx_strand_id
1 'polypeptide(L)'
;MRSLMRAAMVAVLGLVASVLVAPAGAVQLPAAAPAGRISGSVTNTAGIPDTVDARITLSRRVAGGSFVKEASFDEPMGGAFVVPVASAGTYRVHAEVEGWGVSVRAADPVVTVAQGQTITGVDFLFEADPTISGTISTDGFNLDAPNAQQPFRVEALANSGGSWTVVATVARRTFGSPRLKIRPDGTFTLAVPYPHTSARLRFSQPHCPEFAHACVAGAAPQVLTTYWDGTPAGALTVEDAVDVDVSGGSVTDRDITVRTAPQLSVTSKARITGNPWPGQVLTASPGTYSTAPTNVDYRWEAGPIDGTGQRRVVGTGRTFRVPSSYSGWGVTVTVVPTRLGYEAPISRAGARIKGTSRIGLRAKAGKRTATVSVTVKALAVPQSKINGKASIYAKGKRIKTVNVRGGKATIKIAKQKKGKRTYTVRFSGNWLTTPSERSMKIAIR
;
A
#
# COMPACT_ATOMS: atom_id res chain seq x y z
N MET A 1 51.84 11.28 -53.69
CA MET A 1 51.18 12.56 -54.02
C MET A 1 49.67 12.38 -53.84
N ARG A 2 49.03 13.19 -52.97
CA ARG A 2 47.56 13.51 -52.85
C ARG A 2 46.57 12.32 -52.79
N SER A 3 45.53 12.23 -51.97
CA SER A 3 44.93 13.03 -50.90
C SER A 3 43.74 12.22 -50.31
N LEU A 4 43.50 12.38 -49.01
CA LEU A 4 42.19 12.53 -48.33
C LEU A 4 41.06 11.47 -48.44
N MET A 5 40.74 10.95 -47.25
CA MET A 5 39.43 10.98 -46.56
C MET A 5 38.44 9.78 -46.61
N ARG A 6 38.24 9.25 -45.39
CA ARG A 6 36.98 8.83 -44.70
C ARG A 6 36.25 7.60 -45.24
N ALA A 7 35.63 6.73 -44.44
CA ALA A 7 35.55 6.45 -43.01
C ALA A 7 34.67 5.18 -42.87
N ALA A 8 34.93 4.32 -41.88
CA ALA A 8 33.92 3.69 -41.01
C ALA A 8 34.54 2.50 -40.26
N MET A 9 34.55 2.63 -38.94
CA MET A 9 35.18 1.75 -37.96
C MET A 9 34.13 0.75 -37.43
N VAL A 10 34.51 -0.53 -37.39
CA VAL A 10 33.81 -1.64 -36.73
C VAL A 10 34.77 -2.29 -35.76
N ALA A 11 34.32 -2.53 -34.51
CA ALA A 11 34.68 -3.64 -33.60
C ALA A 11 34.16 -3.24 -32.20
N VAL A 12 33.29 -3.91 -31.46
CA VAL A 12 33.00 -5.33 -31.15
C VAL A 12 34.04 -6.03 -30.26
N LEU A 13 33.53 -6.40 -29.06
CA LEU A 13 33.87 -7.50 -28.13
C LEU A 13 34.95 -7.32 -27.04
N GLY A 14 34.57 -7.61 -25.79
CA GLY A 14 35.47 -8.32 -24.85
C GLY A 14 35.64 -7.85 -23.39
N LEU A 15 34.56 -7.84 -22.60
CA LEU A 15 34.44 -8.06 -21.14
C LEU A 15 35.71 -8.26 -20.27
N VAL A 16 35.99 -7.36 -19.31
CA VAL A 16 36.83 -7.60 -18.10
C VAL A 16 36.27 -6.79 -16.91
N ALA A 17 36.26 -7.42 -15.73
CA ALA A 17 35.90 -6.83 -14.44
C ALA A 17 36.72 -5.56 -14.12
N SER A 18 36.08 -4.54 -13.54
CA SER A 18 36.79 -3.40 -12.99
C SER A 18 36.17 -2.99 -11.65
N VAL A 19 36.96 -3.25 -10.62
CA VAL A 19 37.04 -2.47 -9.38
C VAL A 19 36.77 -1.00 -9.71
N LEU A 20 35.76 -0.41 -9.07
CA LEU A 20 35.49 1.02 -9.15
C LEU A 20 36.57 1.76 -8.34
N VAL A 21 37.76 1.86 -8.92
CA VAL A 21 38.68 2.95 -8.62
C VAL A 21 37.98 4.18 -9.19
N ALA A 22 37.41 5.00 -8.31
CA ALA A 22 36.89 6.30 -8.70
C ALA A 22 38.02 7.06 -9.42
N PRO A 23 37.79 7.62 -10.62
CA PRO A 23 38.75 8.55 -11.18
C PRO A 23 38.86 9.73 -10.21
N ALA A 24 40.03 9.88 -9.58
CA ALA A 24 40.42 11.10 -8.90
C ALA A 24 40.36 12.22 -9.96
N GLY A 25 39.30 13.02 -9.92
CA GLY A 25 39.05 14.07 -10.92
C GLY A 25 37.58 14.29 -11.32
N ALA A 26 36.61 13.55 -10.76
CA ALA A 26 35.23 14.00 -10.84
C ALA A 26 35.07 15.25 -9.97
N VAL A 27 35.19 16.43 -10.60
CA VAL A 27 34.78 17.70 -10.00
C VAL A 27 33.32 17.53 -9.62
N GLN A 28 33.06 17.37 -8.32
CA GLN A 28 31.73 17.47 -7.77
C GLN A 28 31.24 18.88 -8.13
N LEU A 29 30.33 18.97 -9.10
CA LEU A 29 29.67 20.24 -9.42
C LEU A 29 29.15 20.80 -8.09
N PRO A 30 29.47 22.05 -7.74
CA PRO A 30 29.04 22.63 -6.48
C PRO A 30 27.53 22.48 -6.40
N ALA A 31 27.03 21.99 -5.25
CA ALA A 31 25.60 21.96 -4.99
C ALA A 31 25.04 23.35 -5.32
N ALA A 32 24.01 23.40 -6.16
CA ALA A 32 23.39 24.67 -6.53
C ALA A 32 23.07 25.45 -5.25
N ALA A 33 23.48 26.72 -5.21
CA ALA A 33 23.24 27.56 -4.03
C ALA A 33 21.74 27.52 -3.68
N PRO A 34 21.39 27.40 -2.38
CA PRO A 34 20.00 27.32 -1.99
C PRO A 34 19.28 28.59 -2.45
N ALA A 35 18.05 28.42 -2.94
CA ALA A 35 17.26 29.54 -3.43
C ALA A 35 16.78 30.45 -2.29
N GLY A 36 16.85 30.01 -1.04
CA GLY A 36 16.53 30.81 0.13
C GLY A 36 16.66 30.01 1.41
N ARG A 37 16.20 30.57 2.54
CA ARG A 37 16.18 29.92 3.84
C ARG A 37 14.86 30.19 4.56
N ILE A 38 14.45 29.25 5.40
CA ILE A 38 13.35 29.42 6.35
C ILE A 38 13.91 29.16 7.74
N SER A 39 13.60 30.02 8.71
CA SER A 39 14.03 29.88 10.09
C SER A 39 12.92 30.13 11.08
N GLY A 40 13.03 29.49 12.23
CA GLY A 40 12.14 29.66 13.36
C GLY A 40 12.62 28.87 14.56
N SER A 41 11.75 28.74 15.54
CA SER A 41 12.03 28.07 16.81
C SER A 41 10.96 27.05 17.16
N VAL A 42 11.33 26.10 18.01
CA VAL A 42 10.41 25.11 18.58
C VAL A 42 10.42 25.28 20.09
N THR A 43 9.25 25.60 20.66
CA THR A 43 9.08 25.84 22.10
C THR A 43 7.88 25.05 22.62
N ASN A 44 7.77 24.88 23.94
CA ASN A 44 6.61 24.21 24.53
C ASN A 44 6.22 24.83 25.88
N THR A 45 4.93 24.75 26.22
CA THR A 45 4.40 25.08 27.56
C THR A 45 3.96 23.84 28.34
N ALA A 46 4.06 22.65 27.75
CA ALA A 46 3.60 21.36 28.29
C ALA A 46 4.62 20.65 29.21
N GLY A 47 5.80 21.22 29.42
CA GLY A 47 6.88 20.62 30.22
C GLY A 47 7.52 19.40 29.53
N ILE A 48 7.56 19.39 28.20
CA ILE A 48 8.30 18.37 27.43
C ILE A 48 9.80 18.55 27.70
N PRO A 49 10.56 17.46 27.96
CA PRO A 49 12.01 17.56 28.12
C PRO A 49 12.70 18.06 26.85
N ASP A 50 13.76 18.85 27.01
CA ASP A 50 14.61 19.35 25.91
C ASP A 50 15.33 18.24 25.12
N THR A 51 15.32 17.00 25.64
CA THR A 51 15.84 15.81 24.95
C THR A 51 14.87 15.20 23.94
N VAL A 52 13.66 15.76 23.80
CA VAL A 52 12.67 15.33 22.82
C VAL A 52 12.77 16.22 21.59
N ASP A 53 12.83 15.60 20.42
CA ASP A 53 12.86 16.34 19.17
C ASP A 53 11.45 16.48 18.57
N ALA A 54 11.13 17.67 18.06
CA ALA A 54 10.05 17.88 17.11
C ALA A 54 10.51 17.53 15.69
N ARG A 55 9.66 16.81 14.97
CA ARG A 55 9.86 16.62 13.54
C ARG A 55 9.29 17.79 12.78
N ILE A 56 10.15 18.50 12.05
CA ILE A 56 9.77 19.56 11.15
C ILE A 56 9.70 19.00 9.72
N THR A 57 8.56 19.18 9.06
CA THR A 57 8.34 18.78 7.67
C THR A 57 8.10 20.01 6.80
N LEU A 58 8.94 20.19 5.78
CA LEU A 58 8.74 21.19 4.74
C LEU A 58 8.08 20.53 3.52
N SER A 59 6.96 21.09 3.10
CA SER A 59 6.28 20.70 1.87
C SER A 59 6.18 21.89 0.93
N ARG A 60 6.55 21.73 -0.33
CA ARG A 60 6.46 22.78 -1.35
C ARG A 60 5.18 22.64 -2.16
N ARG A 61 4.57 23.77 -2.50
CA ARG A 61 3.43 23.82 -3.40
C ARG A 61 3.87 23.54 -4.84
N VAL A 62 3.28 22.51 -5.45
CA VAL A 62 3.54 22.13 -6.85
C VAL A 62 2.49 22.70 -7.81
N ALA A 63 2.77 22.65 -9.11
CA ALA A 63 1.80 22.99 -10.14
C ALA A 63 0.54 22.12 -9.99
N GLY A 64 -0.61 22.73 -9.73
CA GLY A 64 -1.85 22.06 -9.32
C GLY A 64 -2.31 22.40 -7.89
N GLY A 65 -1.50 23.13 -7.12
CA GLY A 65 -1.89 23.73 -5.84
C GLY A 65 -1.67 22.85 -4.62
N SER A 66 -1.38 21.56 -4.79
CA SER A 66 -1.05 20.61 -3.73
C SER A 66 0.35 20.85 -3.15
N PHE A 67 0.56 20.43 -1.91
CA PHE A 67 1.87 20.45 -1.26
C PHE A 67 2.52 19.07 -1.31
N VAL A 68 3.82 19.02 -1.63
CA VAL A 68 4.63 17.80 -1.69
C VAL A 68 5.81 17.95 -0.75
N LYS A 69 6.05 16.95 0.10
CA LYS A 69 7.18 16.93 1.05
C LYS A 69 8.50 17.07 0.29
N GLU A 70 9.30 18.06 0.68
CA GLU A 70 10.66 18.28 0.16
C GLU A 70 11.74 17.93 1.18
N ALA A 71 11.49 18.22 2.47
CA ALA A 71 12.45 17.94 3.54
C ALA A 71 11.75 17.53 4.83
N SER A 72 12.47 16.78 5.66
CA SER A 72 12.15 16.48 7.05
C SER A 72 13.43 16.54 7.85
N PHE A 73 13.38 17.12 9.04
CA PHE A 73 14.47 17.08 10.01
C PHE A 73 13.88 17.16 11.41
N ASP A 74 14.67 16.75 12.39
CA ASP A 74 14.27 16.78 13.80
C ASP A 74 15.01 17.94 14.48
N GLU A 75 14.30 18.68 15.35
CA GLU A 75 14.81 19.84 16.09
C GLU A 75 14.43 19.68 17.57
N PRO A 76 15.38 19.80 18.52
CA PRO A 76 15.08 19.64 19.94
C PRO A 76 14.10 20.70 20.44
N MET A 77 13.31 20.35 21.47
CA MET A 77 12.51 21.32 22.21
C MET A 77 13.38 22.45 22.76
N GLY A 78 12.95 23.70 22.57
CA GLY A 78 13.74 24.89 22.89
C GLY A 78 14.75 25.30 21.81
N GLY A 79 14.89 24.50 20.74
CA GLY A 79 15.81 24.71 19.63
C GLY A 79 15.35 25.75 18.62
N ALA A 80 16.28 26.15 17.75
CA ALA A 80 16.05 27.07 16.65
C ALA A 80 16.62 26.47 15.37
N PHE A 81 15.79 26.40 14.33
CA PHE A 81 16.15 25.79 13.07
C PHE A 81 16.36 26.82 11.97
N VAL A 82 17.27 26.50 11.04
CA VAL A 82 17.45 27.22 9.78
C VAL A 82 17.59 26.20 8.66
N VAL A 83 16.57 26.10 7.81
CA VAL A 83 16.53 25.14 6.72
C VAL A 83 16.71 25.85 5.37
N PRO A 84 17.68 25.41 4.53
CA PRO A 84 17.80 25.90 3.17
C PRO A 84 16.68 25.33 2.29
N VAL A 85 16.12 26.14 1.40
CA VAL A 85 15.17 25.68 0.38
C VAL A 85 15.85 25.59 -0.99
N ALA A 86 15.60 24.48 -1.70
CA ALA A 86 16.25 24.21 -2.98
C ALA A 86 15.74 25.12 -4.11
N SER A 87 14.57 25.73 -3.96
CA SER A 87 13.96 26.56 -5.00
C SER A 87 13.06 27.65 -4.43
N ALA A 88 12.91 28.77 -5.14
CA ALA A 88 11.91 29.77 -4.79
C ALA A 88 10.49 29.19 -4.95
N GLY A 89 9.56 29.61 -4.10
CA GLY A 89 8.17 29.17 -4.15
C GLY A 89 7.46 29.22 -2.80
N THR A 90 6.24 28.67 -2.77
CA THR A 90 5.40 28.60 -1.57
C THR A 90 5.62 27.28 -0.84
N TYR A 91 5.84 27.35 0.46
CA TYR A 91 6.12 26.24 1.37
C TYR A 91 5.09 26.21 2.49
N ARG A 92 4.70 25.00 2.89
CA ARG A 92 4.01 24.73 4.14
C ARG A 92 5.00 24.08 5.09
N VAL A 93 5.12 24.61 6.29
CA VAL A 93 5.96 24.06 7.36
C VAL A 93 5.03 23.44 8.39
N HIS A 94 5.28 22.19 8.75
CA HIS A 94 4.52 21.47 9.77
C HIS A 94 5.49 20.98 10.84
N ALA A 95 5.06 21.01 12.10
CA ALA A 95 5.83 20.52 13.23
C ALA A 95 4.97 19.53 14.03
N GLU A 96 5.54 18.37 14.35
CA GLU A 96 4.86 17.33 15.14
C GLU A 96 5.79 16.73 16.19
N VAL A 97 5.19 16.26 17.29
CA VAL A 97 5.87 15.50 18.35
C VAL A 97 5.03 14.26 18.63
N GLU A 98 5.44 13.12 18.09
CA GLU A 98 4.67 11.88 18.22
C GLU A 98 4.69 11.35 19.66
N GLY A 99 3.52 10.95 20.15
CA GLY A 99 3.39 10.20 21.41
C GLY A 99 3.49 11.03 22.70
N TRP A 100 3.60 12.37 22.62
CA TRP A 100 3.70 13.23 23.81
C TRP A 100 2.38 13.89 24.24
N GLY A 101 1.34 13.84 23.41
CA GLY A 101 0.04 14.49 23.68
C GLY A 101 0.18 16.00 23.75
N VAL A 102 0.89 16.53 22.76
CA VAL A 102 1.05 17.96 22.55
C VAL A 102 0.80 18.23 21.09
N SER A 103 0.24 19.40 20.80
CA SER A 103 0.03 19.86 19.44
C SER A 103 0.32 21.35 19.35
N VAL A 104 0.62 21.81 18.13
CA VAL A 104 0.67 23.25 17.85
C VAL A 104 -0.75 23.74 17.61
N ARG A 105 -1.18 24.75 18.37
CA ARG A 105 -2.54 25.30 18.28
C ARG A 105 -2.77 26.10 16.99
N ALA A 106 -1.71 26.74 16.49
CA ALA A 106 -1.71 27.50 15.25
C ALA A 106 -1.48 26.60 14.02
N ALA A 107 -2.16 26.91 12.92
CA ALA A 107 -2.11 26.14 11.68
C ALA A 107 -0.71 26.10 11.05
N ASP A 108 -0.42 25.03 10.29
CA ASP A 108 0.78 24.88 9.47
C ASP A 108 1.08 26.14 8.64
N PRO A 109 2.07 26.97 9.01
CA PRO A 109 2.32 28.23 8.34
C PRO A 109 2.68 28.01 6.87
N VAL A 110 2.09 28.84 6.01
CA VAL A 110 2.36 28.85 4.57
C VAL A 110 3.16 30.10 4.23
N VAL A 111 4.41 29.93 3.82
CA VAL A 111 5.36 31.02 3.53
C VAL A 111 5.79 31.00 2.07
N THR A 112 6.09 32.15 1.48
CA THR A 112 6.62 32.25 0.11
C THR A 112 8.04 32.77 0.15
N VAL A 113 8.97 32.02 -0.43
CA VAL A 113 10.41 32.30 -0.44
C VAL A 113 10.84 32.73 -1.84
N ALA A 114 11.34 33.95 -1.99
CA ALA A 114 11.98 34.44 -3.22
C ALA A 114 13.48 34.07 -3.26
N GLN A 115 14.11 34.22 -4.43
CA GLN A 115 15.52 33.88 -4.62
C GLN A 115 16.43 34.74 -3.70
N GLY A 116 17.30 34.10 -2.93
CA GLY A 116 18.19 34.72 -1.94
C GLY A 116 17.49 35.13 -0.64
N GLN A 117 16.18 34.94 -0.50
CA GLN A 117 15.42 35.41 0.66
C GLN A 117 15.59 34.47 1.86
N THR A 118 15.66 35.06 3.06
CA THR A 118 15.49 34.34 4.32
C THR A 118 14.15 34.74 4.94
N ILE A 119 13.28 33.77 5.19
CA ILE A 119 12.04 33.93 5.94
C ILE A 119 12.32 33.59 7.40
N THR A 120 11.97 34.49 8.32
CA THR A 120 12.12 34.32 9.77
C THR A 120 10.75 34.31 10.45
N GLY A 121 10.68 33.89 11.72
CA GLY A 121 9.45 33.89 12.52
C GLY A 121 8.51 32.72 12.24
N VAL A 122 9.01 31.61 11.70
CA VAL A 122 8.23 30.37 11.53
C VAL A 122 8.32 29.56 12.82
N ASP A 123 7.73 30.11 13.88
CA ASP A 123 7.86 29.58 15.24
C ASP A 123 6.70 28.62 15.58
N PHE A 124 7.03 27.55 16.31
CA PHE A 124 6.09 26.54 16.77
C PHE A 124 6.06 26.52 18.29
N LEU A 125 4.87 26.73 18.86
CA LEU A 125 4.60 26.57 20.27
C LEU A 125 3.75 25.31 20.48
N PHE A 126 4.33 24.29 21.10
CA PHE A 126 3.64 23.08 21.51
C PHE A 126 2.92 23.29 22.84
N GLU A 127 1.62 23.09 22.83
CA GLU A 127 0.76 23.15 24.01
C GLU A 127 0.30 21.75 24.39
N ALA A 128 -0.03 21.55 25.67
CA ALA A 128 -0.62 20.30 26.13
C ALA A 128 -2.00 20.12 25.49
N ASP A 129 -2.22 18.94 24.90
CA ASP A 129 -3.53 18.56 24.40
C ASP A 129 -4.49 18.32 25.58
N PRO A 130 -5.78 18.66 25.45
CA PRO A 130 -6.76 18.23 26.44
C PRO A 130 -6.83 16.70 26.47
N THR A 131 -7.02 16.15 27.66
CA THR A 131 -7.04 14.70 27.87
C THR A 131 -8.42 14.18 28.22
N ILE A 132 -8.69 12.95 27.83
CA ILE A 132 -9.84 12.18 28.29
C ILE A 132 -9.31 11.03 29.15
N SER A 133 -9.87 10.87 30.34
CA SER A 133 -9.50 9.81 31.28
C SER A 133 -10.71 9.11 31.90
N GLY A 134 -10.46 7.91 32.41
CA GLY A 134 -11.46 7.05 33.05
C GLY A 134 -10.87 5.70 33.43
N THR A 135 -11.73 4.78 33.83
CA THR A 135 -11.40 3.44 34.29
C THR A 135 -12.02 2.38 33.38
N ILE A 136 -11.20 1.43 32.95
CA ILE A 136 -11.63 0.25 32.19
C ILE A 136 -11.78 -0.91 33.16
N SER A 137 -13.01 -1.38 33.32
CA SER A 137 -13.31 -2.68 33.91
C SER A 137 -13.40 -3.74 32.82
N THR A 138 -13.10 -5.00 33.14
CA THR A 138 -13.19 -6.11 32.18
C THR A 138 -14.14 -7.21 32.63
N ASP A 139 -14.85 -7.78 31.66
CA ASP A 139 -15.70 -8.95 31.82
C ASP A 139 -15.24 -10.06 30.87
N GLY A 140 -14.84 -11.21 31.44
CA GLY A 140 -14.41 -12.38 30.68
C GLY A 140 -12.99 -12.33 30.08
N PHE A 141 -12.19 -11.29 30.36
CA PHE A 141 -10.77 -11.25 30.01
C PHE A 141 -9.95 -10.40 31.00
N ASN A 142 -8.62 -10.53 30.95
CA ASN A 142 -7.68 -9.71 31.70
C ASN A 142 -7.03 -8.70 30.73
N LEU A 143 -6.94 -7.41 31.10
CA LEU A 143 -6.25 -6.36 30.33
C LEU A 143 -4.77 -6.67 30.04
N ASP A 144 -4.16 -7.56 30.83
CA ASP A 144 -2.78 -8.03 30.68
C ASP A 144 -2.63 -9.32 29.89
N ALA A 145 -3.73 -10.04 29.66
CA ALA A 145 -3.77 -11.22 28.82
C ALA A 145 -3.85 -10.99 27.29
N PRO A 146 -4.16 -9.81 26.70
CA PRO A 146 -4.12 -9.64 25.26
C PRO A 146 -2.68 -9.80 24.81
N ASN A 147 -2.45 -10.63 23.77
CA ASN A 147 -1.10 -10.86 23.28
C ASN A 147 -0.42 -9.52 22.91
N ALA A 148 0.90 -9.45 23.09
CA ALA A 148 1.67 -8.22 22.85
C ALA A 148 1.53 -7.68 21.40
N GLN A 149 1.06 -8.51 20.47
CA GLN A 149 0.91 -8.24 19.04
C GLN A 149 -0.49 -7.73 18.67
N GLN A 150 -1.46 -7.88 19.58
CA GLN A 150 -2.83 -7.36 19.51
C GLN A 150 -3.11 -6.67 20.85
N PRO A 151 -2.38 -5.60 21.18
CA PRO A 151 -2.60 -4.90 22.42
C PRO A 151 -4.00 -4.29 22.42
N PHE A 152 -4.66 -4.33 23.57
CA PHE A 152 -5.87 -3.56 23.78
C PHE A 152 -5.57 -2.06 23.67
N ARG A 153 -6.47 -1.31 23.04
CA ARG A 153 -6.31 0.11 22.71
C ARG A 153 -7.53 0.92 23.15
N VAL A 154 -7.26 2.15 23.57
CA VAL A 154 -8.25 3.22 23.63
C VAL A 154 -7.90 4.24 22.55
N GLU A 155 -8.88 4.59 21.73
CA GLU A 155 -8.71 5.49 20.60
C GLU A 155 -9.73 6.62 20.66
N ALA A 156 -9.28 7.83 20.30
CA ALA A 156 -10.14 8.99 20.09
C ALA A 156 -10.44 9.10 18.60
N LEU A 157 -11.71 9.22 18.26
CA LEU A 157 -12.19 9.41 16.90
C LEU A 157 -12.77 10.81 16.77
N ALA A 158 -12.27 11.57 15.79
CA ALA A 158 -12.86 12.85 15.40
C ALA A 158 -13.60 12.71 14.07
N ASN A 159 -14.67 13.48 13.90
CA ASN A 159 -15.41 13.52 12.65
C ASN A 159 -14.78 14.56 11.71
N SER A 160 -14.31 14.11 10.54
CA SER A 160 -13.83 14.99 9.48
C SER A 160 -14.58 14.69 8.19
N GLY A 161 -15.38 15.65 7.73
CA GLY A 161 -16.13 15.52 6.48
C GLY A 161 -17.16 14.38 6.46
N GLY A 162 -17.76 14.05 7.61
CA GLY A 162 -18.76 12.97 7.74
C GLY A 162 -18.16 11.58 7.96
N SER A 163 -16.84 11.48 8.20
CA SER A 163 -16.14 10.22 8.46
C SER A 163 -15.42 10.30 9.81
N TRP A 164 -15.60 9.27 10.64
CA TRP A 164 -14.89 9.12 11.90
C TRP A 164 -13.47 8.59 11.66
N THR A 165 -12.47 9.37 12.06
CA THR A 165 -11.06 9.02 11.91
C THR A 165 -10.38 8.97 13.27
N VAL A 166 -9.52 7.97 13.49
CA VAL A 166 -8.70 7.90 14.71
C VAL A 166 -7.70 9.06 14.69
N VAL A 167 -7.73 9.89 15.73
CA VAL A 167 -6.81 11.04 15.90
C VAL A 167 -5.82 10.81 17.03
N ALA A 168 -6.11 9.90 17.96
CA ALA A 168 -5.19 9.51 19.01
C ALA A 168 -5.40 8.06 19.44
N THR A 169 -4.35 7.45 19.99
CA THR A 169 -4.38 6.06 20.46
C THR A 169 -3.46 5.88 21.66
N VAL A 170 -3.93 5.17 22.68
CA VAL A 170 -3.09 4.67 23.78
C VAL A 170 -3.25 3.17 23.96
N ALA A 171 -2.19 2.53 24.44
CA ALA A 171 -2.16 1.13 24.81
C ALA A 171 -1.40 0.96 26.14
N ARG A 172 -1.19 -0.28 26.60
CA ARG A 172 -0.34 -0.56 27.78
C ARG A 172 1.10 -0.09 27.56
N ARG A 173 1.61 -0.28 26.33
CA ARG A 173 2.95 0.14 25.88
C ARG A 173 2.81 1.25 24.82
N THR A 174 2.45 2.45 25.26
CA THR A 174 2.52 3.65 24.40
C THR A 174 3.97 4.14 24.39
N PHE A 175 4.49 4.46 23.21
CA PHE A 175 5.77 5.17 23.07
C PHE A 175 5.54 6.67 23.32
N GLY A 176 6.46 7.32 24.03
CA GLY A 176 6.37 8.75 24.36
C GLY A 176 5.96 8.99 25.82
N SER A 177 5.00 9.88 26.03
CA SER A 177 4.63 10.38 27.36
C SER A 177 4.24 9.23 28.31
N PRO A 178 4.88 9.11 29.49
CA PRO A 178 4.58 8.06 30.46
C PRO A 178 3.18 8.22 31.09
N ARG A 179 2.54 9.38 30.88
CA ARG A 179 1.19 9.70 31.34
C ARG A 179 0.11 9.10 30.43
N LEU A 180 0.36 9.00 29.12
CA LEU A 180 -0.62 8.61 28.10
C LEU A 180 -0.58 7.11 27.84
N LYS A 181 -1.30 6.35 28.64
CA LYS A 181 -1.30 4.88 28.56
C LYS A 181 -2.52 4.29 29.23
N ILE A 182 -2.68 2.99 29.02
CA ILE A 182 -3.54 2.13 29.84
C ILE A 182 -2.68 1.57 30.97
N ARG A 183 -3.06 1.85 32.22
CA ARG A 183 -2.36 1.38 33.42
C ARG A 183 -2.85 0.00 33.85
N PRO A 184 -2.08 -0.72 34.70
CA PRO A 184 -2.44 -2.07 35.13
C PRO A 184 -3.75 -2.13 35.92
N ASP A 185 -4.07 -1.03 36.61
CA ASP A 185 -5.31 -0.85 37.37
C ASP A 185 -6.53 -0.53 36.49
N GLY A 186 -6.38 -0.55 35.16
CA GLY A 186 -7.46 -0.22 34.21
C GLY A 186 -7.65 1.27 33.96
N THR A 187 -6.94 2.16 34.68
CA THR A 187 -7.03 3.60 34.40
C THR A 187 -6.37 3.93 33.06
N PHE A 188 -6.99 4.82 32.30
CA PHE A 188 -6.42 5.30 31.04
C PHE A 188 -6.39 6.83 30.98
N THR A 189 -5.46 7.34 30.19
CA THR A 189 -5.39 8.76 29.85
C THR A 189 -4.99 8.87 28.40
N LEU A 190 -5.78 9.60 27.62
CA LEU A 190 -5.63 9.77 26.18
C LEU A 190 -5.69 11.26 25.85
N ALA A 191 -4.73 11.75 25.07
CA ALA A 191 -4.74 13.12 24.57
C ALA A 191 -5.62 13.24 23.31
N VAL A 192 -6.38 14.32 23.19
CA VAL A 192 -7.12 14.67 21.98
C VAL A 192 -6.39 15.83 21.29
N PRO A 193 -5.71 15.60 20.17
CA PRO A 193 -4.87 16.61 19.56
C PRO A 193 -5.68 17.77 18.98
N TYR A 194 -5.13 18.98 19.05
CA TYR A 194 -5.66 20.11 18.30
C TYR A 194 -5.67 19.80 16.79
N PRO A 195 -6.66 20.34 16.03
CA PRO A 195 -7.69 21.29 16.43
C PRO A 195 -8.98 20.65 16.94
N HIS A 196 -8.97 19.36 17.28
CA HIS A 196 -10.19 18.64 17.64
C HIS A 196 -10.71 19.08 19.02
N THR A 197 -11.94 19.58 19.05
CA THR A 197 -12.61 20.02 20.29
C THR A 197 -13.58 18.99 20.86
N SER A 198 -13.83 17.90 20.12
CA SER A 198 -14.64 16.77 20.57
C SER A 198 -14.12 15.48 19.95
N ALA A 199 -14.35 14.37 20.65
CA ALA A 199 -14.03 13.04 20.14
C ALA A 199 -14.98 11.97 20.68
N ARG A 200 -15.16 10.89 19.93
CA ARG A 200 -15.76 9.63 20.41
C ARG A 200 -14.67 8.68 20.85
N LEU A 201 -14.91 7.92 21.91
CA LEU A 201 -13.94 6.91 22.36
C LEU A 201 -14.28 5.54 21.78
N ARG A 202 -13.26 4.83 21.30
CA ARG A 202 -13.32 3.41 20.92
C ARG A 202 -12.37 2.60 21.78
N PHE A 203 -12.88 1.49 22.28
CA PHE A 203 -12.18 0.48 23.07
C PHE A 203 -12.13 -0.77 22.23
N SER A 204 -10.94 -1.16 21.77
CA SER A 204 -10.83 -2.25 20.79
C SER A 204 -9.50 -2.97 20.87
N GLN A 205 -9.46 -4.11 20.20
CA GLN A 205 -8.24 -4.84 19.94
C GLN A 205 -8.06 -4.95 18.41
N PRO A 206 -6.90 -4.54 17.86
CA PRO A 206 -6.68 -4.61 16.42
C PRO A 206 -6.57 -6.06 15.94
N HIS A 207 -6.98 -6.31 14.70
CA HIS A 207 -6.66 -7.57 14.03
C HIS A 207 -5.15 -7.78 13.96
N CYS A 208 -4.76 -9.06 14.04
CA CYS A 208 -3.37 -9.47 13.85
C CYS A 208 -2.79 -8.91 12.54
N PRO A 209 -1.67 -8.18 12.58
CA PRO A 209 -1.03 -7.69 11.38
C PRO A 209 -0.51 -8.85 10.52
N GLU A 210 -0.48 -8.63 9.20
CA GLU A 210 -0.25 -9.67 8.19
C GLU A 210 1.08 -10.41 8.30
N PHE A 211 2.07 -9.81 8.95
CA PHE A 211 3.45 -10.32 9.04
C PHE A 211 3.87 -10.66 10.47
N ALA A 212 2.93 -10.71 11.42
CA ALA A 212 3.24 -11.13 12.78
C ALA A 212 3.44 -12.65 12.83
N HIS A 213 4.69 -13.10 12.95
CA HIS A 213 5.04 -14.51 13.19
C HIS A 213 4.46 -15.06 14.52
N ALA A 214 4.03 -14.18 15.42
CA ALA A 214 3.58 -14.52 16.76
C ALA A 214 2.05 -14.58 16.92
N CYS A 215 1.25 -14.34 15.87
CA CYS A 215 -0.19 -14.57 15.93
C CYS A 215 -0.78 -15.02 14.59
N VAL A 216 -1.94 -15.67 14.62
CA VAL A 216 -2.58 -16.17 13.41
C VAL A 216 -3.08 -14.98 12.58
N ALA A 217 -2.41 -14.70 11.46
CA ALA A 217 -2.77 -13.60 10.58
C ALA A 217 -4.26 -13.63 10.23
N GLY A 218 -4.96 -12.52 10.52
CA GLY A 218 -6.40 -12.40 10.30
C GLY A 218 -7.29 -13.04 11.37
N ALA A 219 -6.76 -13.47 12.53
CA ALA A 219 -7.59 -13.90 13.66
C ALA A 219 -8.55 -12.79 14.13
N ALA A 220 -9.72 -13.21 14.62
CA ALA A 220 -10.68 -12.31 15.24
C ALA A 220 -10.08 -11.72 16.54
N PRO A 221 -10.32 -10.43 16.83
CA PRO A 221 -10.08 -9.85 18.14
C PRO A 221 -10.84 -10.62 19.22
N GLN A 222 -10.24 -10.76 20.41
CA GLN A 222 -10.86 -11.41 21.55
C GLN A 222 -11.72 -10.46 22.37
N VAL A 223 -11.41 -9.16 22.29
CA VAL A 223 -12.14 -8.11 23.00
C VAL A 223 -13.16 -7.49 22.07
N LEU A 224 -14.38 -7.32 22.57
CA LEU A 224 -15.47 -6.72 21.79
C LEU A 224 -15.21 -5.24 21.58
N THR A 225 -15.16 -4.81 20.33
CA THR A 225 -15.11 -3.38 20.00
C THR A 225 -16.32 -2.67 20.57
N THR A 226 -16.07 -1.71 21.44
CA THR A 226 -17.09 -0.96 22.18
C THR A 226 -16.79 0.53 22.10
N TYR A 227 -17.82 1.36 22.05
CA TYR A 227 -17.72 2.81 21.99
C TYR A 227 -18.35 3.44 23.23
N TRP A 228 -17.77 4.52 23.75
CA TRP A 228 -18.34 5.17 24.92
C TRP A 228 -19.59 5.97 24.56
N ASP A 229 -20.69 5.72 25.28
CA ASP A 229 -22.00 6.34 25.06
C ASP A 229 -22.57 7.01 26.33
N GLY A 230 -21.73 7.18 27.35
CA GLY A 230 -22.16 7.67 28.67
C GLY A 230 -22.59 6.58 29.64
N THR A 231 -22.63 5.31 29.21
CA THR A 231 -22.97 4.16 30.07
C THR A 231 -21.76 3.27 30.32
N PRO A 232 -21.76 2.47 31.42
CA PRO A 232 -20.71 1.48 31.66
C PRO A 232 -20.65 0.39 30.59
N ALA A 233 -21.75 0.12 29.87
CA ALA A 233 -21.79 -0.95 28.88
C ALA A 233 -21.24 -0.52 27.51
N GLY A 234 -21.34 0.77 27.20
CA GLY A 234 -20.99 1.33 25.90
C GLY A 234 -21.90 0.88 24.75
N ALA A 235 -21.71 1.51 23.61
CA ALA A 235 -22.36 1.22 22.34
C ALA A 235 -21.53 0.24 21.49
N LEU A 236 -22.18 -0.43 20.54
CA LEU A 236 -21.54 -1.37 19.59
C LEU A 236 -21.17 -0.73 18.25
N THR A 237 -21.65 0.50 17.99
CA THR A 237 -21.37 1.26 16.76
C THR A 237 -20.78 2.62 17.11
N VAL A 238 -20.05 3.21 16.18
CA VAL A 238 -19.55 4.57 16.39
C VAL A 238 -20.70 5.56 16.36
N GLU A 239 -21.75 5.30 15.58
CA GLU A 239 -22.93 6.16 15.41
C GLU A 239 -23.71 6.36 16.71
N ASP A 240 -23.87 5.30 17.50
CA ASP A 240 -24.57 5.31 18.79
C ASP A 240 -23.71 5.85 19.96
N ALA A 241 -22.43 6.12 19.71
CA ALA A 241 -21.53 6.67 20.72
C ALA A 241 -21.79 8.17 20.96
N VAL A 242 -21.35 8.68 22.11
CA VAL A 242 -21.54 10.07 22.52
C VAL A 242 -20.24 10.85 22.34
N ASP A 243 -20.37 12.09 21.86
CA ASP A 243 -19.25 13.01 21.74
C ASP A 243 -18.77 13.46 23.12
N VAL A 244 -17.48 13.33 23.37
CA VAL A 244 -16.81 13.87 24.55
C VAL A 244 -16.26 15.25 24.17
N ASP A 245 -16.88 16.31 24.70
CA ASP A 245 -16.41 17.69 24.55
C ASP A 245 -15.15 17.92 25.39
N VAL A 246 -14.09 18.39 24.74
CA VAL A 246 -12.79 18.75 25.34
C VAL A 246 -12.42 20.20 25.07
N SER A 247 -13.35 21.00 24.54
CA SER A 247 -13.14 22.42 24.24
C SER A 247 -12.82 23.26 25.50
N GLY A 248 -13.39 22.86 26.65
CA GLY A 248 -13.13 23.45 27.96
C GLY A 248 -11.91 22.91 28.70
N GLY A 249 -11.19 21.94 28.11
CA GLY A 249 -10.01 21.30 28.72
C GLY A 249 -10.16 19.80 28.90
N SER A 250 -9.37 19.24 29.81
CA SER A 250 -9.35 17.79 30.08
C SER A 250 -10.61 17.35 30.83
N VAL A 251 -11.09 16.15 30.53
CA VAL A 251 -12.28 15.54 31.13
C VAL A 251 -11.96 14.16 31.70
N THR A 252 -12.64 13.82 32.79
CA THR A 252 -12.48 12.58 33.57
C THR A 252 -13.75 11.75 33.54
N ASP A 253 -13.74 10.63 34.26
CA ASP A 253 -14.92 9.80 34.55
C ASP A 253 -15.59 9.27 33.28
N ARG A 254 -14.77 8.90 32.29
CA ARG A 254 -15.17 8.16 31.09
C ARG A 254 -14.96 6.66 31.31
N ASP A 255 -15.65 6.16 32.33
CA ASP A 255 -15.57 4.77 32.75
C ASP A 255 -16.32 3.85 31.78
N ILE A 256 -15.81 2.64 31.61
CA ILE A 256 -16.43 1.62 30.75
C ILE A 256 -16.10 0.21 31.23
N THR A 257 -17.01 -0.72 31.00
CA THR A 257 -16.82 -2.16 31.15
C THR A 257 -16.72 -2.79 29.77
N VAL A 258 -15.54 -3.33 29.46
CA VAL A 258 -15.28 -3.99 28.19
C VAL A 258 -15.37 -5.49 28.39
N ARG A 259 -15.89 -6.21 27.39
CA ARG A 259 -16.15 -7.65 27.48
C ARG A 259 -15.46 -8.45 26.39
N THR A 260 -15.31 -9.74 26.64
CA THR A 260 -14.89 -10.70 25.61
C THR A 260 -15.92 -10.77 24.48
N ALA A 261 -15.44 -10.84 23.24
CA ALA A 261 -16.27 -10.93 22.06
C ALA A 261 -16.68 -12.37 21.76
N PRO A 262 -17.95 -12.62 21.42
CA PRO A 262 -18.32 -13.74 20.58
C PRO A 262 -17.57 -13.65 19.24
N GLN A 263 -16.86 -14.72 18.85
CA GLN A 263 -16.04 -14.73 17.65
C GLN A 263 -16.70 -15.50 16.50
N LEU A 264 -16.72 -14.93 15.31
CA LEU A 264 -16.98 -15.70 14.10
C LEU A 264 -15.78 -16.65 13.86
N SER A 265 -16.06 -17.90 13.53
CA SER A 265 -15.01 -18.87 13.15
C SER A 265 -15.05 -19.13 11.66
N VAL A 266 -13.92 -19.05 10.97
CA VAL A 266 -13.85 -19.36 9.52
C VAL A 266 -14.01 -20.87 9.30
N THR A 267 -15.05 -21.27 8.57
CA THR A 267 -15.24 -22.67 8.13
C THR A 267 -14.72 -22.88 6.71
N SER A 268 -14.69 -21.83 5.88
CA SER A 268 -13.99 -21.85 4.59
C SER A 268 -13.39 -20.49 4.26
N LYS A 269 -12.13 -20.49 3.79
CA LYS A 269 -11.41 -19.26 3.45
C LYS A 269 -12.00 -18.58 2.20
N ALA A 270 -11.82 -17.27 2.12
CA ALA A 270 -12.12 -16.49 0.92
C ALA A 270 -11.44 -17.06 -0.32
N ARG A 271 -12.06 -16.88 -1.49
CA ARG A 271 -11.54 -17.34 -2.78
C ARG A 271 -11.79 -16.31 -3.87
N ILE A 272 -10.82 -16.16 -4.77
CA ILE A 272 -11.01 -15.42 -6.02
C ILE A 272 -11.41 -16.42 -7.11
N THR A 273 -12.48 -16.10 -7.81
CA THR A 273 -12.97 -16.84 -8.97
C THR A 273 -12.93 -15.97 -10.23
N GLY A 274 -12.98 -16.60 -11.41
CA GLY A 274 -12.80 -15.93 -12.69
C GLY A 274 -11.40 -16.12 -13.28
N ASN A 275 -11.24 -15.75 -14.55
CA ASN A 275 -9.96 -15.82 -15.25
C ASN A 275 -9.14 -14.56 -14.95
N PRO A 276 -7.96 -14.64 -14.30
CA PRO A 276 -7.17 -13.47 -13.92
C PRO A 276 -6.39 -12.94 -15.12
N TRP A 277 -7.08 -12.53 -16.18
CA TRP A 277 -6.50 -11.98 -17.39
C TRP A 277 -6.91 -10.52 -17.53
N PRO A 278 -6.06 -9.68 -18.14
CA PRO A 278 -6.46 -8.37 -18.61
C PRO A 278 -7.84 -8.34 -19.29
N GLY A 279 -8.69 -7.42 -18.88
CA GLY A 279 -10.05 -7.21 -19.39
C GLY A 279 -11.13 -8.09 -18.75
N GLN A 280 -10.77 -9.15 -18.01
CA GLN A 280 -11.73 -10.04 -17.34
C GLN A 280 -12.16 -9.49 -15.97
N VAL A 281 -13.25 -10.04 -15.45
CA VAL A 281 -13.75 -9.73 -14.10
C VAL A 281 -13.41 -10.88 -13.16
N LEU A 282 -12.79 -10.54 -12.04
CA LEU A 282 -12.58 -11.42 -10.90
C LEU A 282 -13.70 -11.22 -9.89
N THR A 283 -14.13 -12.30 -9.25
CA THR A 283 -15.18 -12.28 -8.24
C THR A 283 -14.66 -12.88 -6.94
N ALA A 284 -14.75 -12.12 -5.86
CA ALA A 284 -14.44 -12.60 -4.51
C ALA A 284 -15.64 -13.39 -3.95
N SER A 285 -15.34 -14.57 -3.41
CA SER A 285 -16.19 -15.25 -2.45
C SER A 285 -15.67 -14.92 -1.06
N PRO A 286 -16.53 -14.49 -0.12
CA PRO A 286 -16.12 -14.08 1.21
C PRO A 286 -15.65 -15.25 2.09
N GLY A 287 -15.96 -16.50 1.70
CA GLY A 287 -15.80 -17.67 2.55
C GLY A 287 -17.09 -17.98 3.32
N THR A 288 -16.99 -18.91 4.27
CA THR A 288 -18.09 -19.26 5.18
C THR A 288 -17.61 -19.20 6.61
N TYR A 289 -18.54 -18.89 7.51
CA TYR A 289 -18.30 -18.65 8.92
C TYR A 289 -19.31 -19.44 9.76
N SER A 290 -18.92 -19.83 10.98
CA SER A 290 -19.78 -20.56 11.93
C SER A 290 -21.11 -19.86 12.18
N THR A 291 -21.07 -18.52 12.26
CA THR A 291 -22.24 -17.65 12.25
C THR A 291 -22.14 -16.73 11.04
N ALA A 292 -23.22 -16.60 10.26
CA ALA A 292 -23.20 -15.79 9.05
C ALA A 292 -22.99 -14.30 9.39
N PRO A 293 -22.08 -13.60 8.68
CA PRO A 293 -21.95 -12.15 8.80
C PRO A 293 -23.19 -11.45 8.25
N THR A 294 -23.50 -10.27 8.77
CA THR A 294 -24.60 -9.42 8.28
C THR A 294 -24.15 -8.56 7.11
N ASN A 295 -22.88 -8.17 7.08
CA ASN A 295 -22.29 -7.44 5.96
C ASN A 295 -20.86 -7.93 5.69
N VAL A 296 -20.35 -7.69 4.48
CA VAL A 296 -19.00 -8.06 4.09
C VAL A 296 -18.40 -6.97 3.19
N ASP A 297 -17.32 -6.37 3.67
CA ASP A 297 -16.53 -5.41 2.92
C ASP A 297 -15.37 -6.09 2.19
N TYR A 298 -15.01 -5.54 1.03
CA TYR A 298 -13.92 -6.03 0.21
C TYR A 298 -12.89 -4.93 -0.01
N ARG A 299 -11.62 -5.29 -0.02
CA ARG A 299 -10.52 -4.42 -0.44
C ARG A 299 -9.58 -5.16 -1.36
N TRP A 300 -9.54 -4.75 -2.62
CA TRP A 300 -8.64 -5.28 -3.63
C TRP A 300 -7.36 -4.47 -3.63
N GLU A 301 -6.24 -5.18 -3.59
CA GLU A 301 -4.92 -4.60 -3.74
C GLU A 301 -4.17 -5.31 -4.86
N ALA A 302 -3.44 -4.55 -5.68
CA ALA A 302 -2.60 -5.10 -6.73
C ALA A 302 -1.20 -4.48 -6.71
N GLY A 303 -0.21 -5.27 -7.09
CA GLY A 303 1.18 -4.80 -7.22
C GLY A 303 2.09 -5.81 -7.93
N PRO A 304 3.31 -5.39 -8.30
CA PRO A 304 4.32 -6.27 -8.88
C PRO A 304 4.62 -7.47 -7.98
N ILE A 305 4.85 -8.65 -8.59
CA ILE A 305 5.14 -9.90 -7.84
C ILE A 305 6.63 -10.01 -7.49
N ASP A 306 7.49 -9.29 -8.21
CA ASP A 306 8.93 -9.27 -7.95
C ASP A 306 9.32 -8.45 -6.71
N GLY A 307 8.33 -7.90 -5.98
CA GLY A 307 8.56 -7.10 -4.78
C GLY A 307 9.11 -5.70 -5.05
N THR A 308 9.28 -5.31 -6.32
CA THR A 308 9.92 -4.04 -6.71
C THR A 308 9.00 -2.82 -6.61
N GLY A 309 7.75 -2.99 -6.19
CA GLY A 309 6.78 -1.90 -6.12
C GLY A 309 5.73 -2.08 -5.05
N GLN A 310 5.19 -0.96 -4.58
CA GLN A 310 4.12 -0.93 -3.58
C GLN A 310 2.82 -1.52 -4.13
N ARG A 311 2.15 -2.30 -3.29
CA ARG A 311 0.76 -2.71 -3.52
C ARG A 311 -0.14 -1.50 -3.31
N ARG A 312 -1.15 -1.36 -4.17
CA ARG A 312 -2.08 -0.23 -4.14
C ARG A 312 -3.49 -0.76 -4.05
N VAL A 313 -4.38 -0.03 -3.38
CA VAL A 313 -5.82 -0.32 -3.40
C VAL A 313 -6.36 -0.04 -4.80
N VAL A 314 -7.07 -1.00 -5.38
CA VAL A 314 -7.57 -0.97 -6.78
C VAL A 314 -9.07 -1.22 -6.89
N GLY A 315 -9.77 -1.44 -5.77
CA GLY A 315 -11.22 -1.55 -5.74
C GLY A 315 -11.75 -2.03 -4.38
N THR A 316 -13.04 -1.84 -4.13
CA THR A 316 -13.70 -2.18 -2.86
C THR A 316 -14.98 -3.03 -3.00
N GLY A 317 -15.37 -3.36 -4.23
CA GLY A 317 -16.53 -4.21 -4.48
C GLY A 317 -16.21 -5.70 -4.42
N ARG A 318 -17.26 -6.53 -4.40
CA ARG A 318 -17.12 -7.99 -4.53
C ARG A 318 -16.44 -8.42 -5.83
N THR A 319 -16.53 -7.60 -6.87
CA THR A 319 -15.93 -7.86 -8.19
C THR A 319 -14.85 -6.84 -8.52
N PHE A 320 -13.83 -7.29 -9.25
CA PHE A 320 -12.73 -6.46 -9.74
C PHE A 320 -12.45 -6.73 -11.22
N ARG A 321 -12.58 -5.70 -12.07
CA ARG A 321 -12.20 -5.79 -13.49
C ARG A 321 -10.70 -5.55 -13.63
N VAL A 322 -9.99 -6.51 -14.21
CA VAL A 322 -8.53 -6.47 -14.34
C VAL A 322 -8.10 -5.52 -15.46
N PRO A 323 -7.42 -4.39 -15.17
CA PRO A 323 -6.86 -3.53 -16.21
C PRO A 323 -5.67 -4.19 -16.91
N SER A 324 -5.41 -3.79 -18.16
CA SER A 324 -4.28 -4.32 -18.94
C SER A 324 -2.91 -3.97 -18.37
N SER A 325 -2.80 -2.83 -17.69
CA SER A 325 -1.59 -2.36 -17.01
C SER A 325 -1.12 -3.29 -15.89
N TYR A 326 -2.00 -4.13 -15.32
CA TYR A 326 -1.66 -5.07 -14.26
C TYR A 326 -1.23 -6.46 -14.78
N SER A 327 -0.92 -6.57 -16.07
CA SER A 327 -0.39 -7.81 -16.65
C SER A 327 0.85 -8.30 -15.87
N GLY A 328 0.78 -9.52 -15.35
CA GLY A 328 1.87 -10.11 -14.58
C GLY A 328 1.92 -9.73 -13.10
N TRP A 329 1.02 -8.85 -12.62
CA TRP A 329 0.92 -8.44 -11.22
C TRP A 329 0.20 -9.49 -10.36
N GLY A 330 0.38 -9.38 -9.05
CA GLY A 330 -0.34 -10.16 -8.04
C GLY A 330 -1.49 -9.33 -7.50
N VAL A 331 -2.68 -9.89 -7.46
CA VAL A 331 -3.86 -9.27 -6.87
C VAL A 331 -4.27 -10.03 -5.61
N THR A 332 -4.63 -9.30 -4.57
CA THR A 332 -5.11 -9.83 -3.29
C THR A 332 -6.43 -9.15 -2.99
N VAL A 333 -7.42 -9.91 -2.54
CA VAL A 333 -8.63 -9.36 -1.93
C VAL A 333 -8.60 -9.64 -0.44
N THR A 334 -8.81 -8.60 0.35
CA THR A 334 -9.08 -8.67 1.78
C THR A 334 -10.58 -8.59 1.98
N VAL A 335 -11.12 -9.54 2.74
CA VAL A 335 -12.53 -9.69 3.05
C VAL A 335 -12.72 -9.43 4.54
N VAL A 336 -13.53 -8.43 4.86
CA VAL A 336 -13.82 -8.00 6.23
C VAL A 336 -15.29 -8.30 6.51
N PRO A 337 -15.62 -9.47 7.06
CA PRO A 337 -16.97 -9.77 7.53
C PRO A 337 -17.32 -8.91 8.75
N THR A 338 -18.57 -8.50 8.88
CA THR A 338 -19.07 -7.80 10.06
C THR A 338 -20.38 -8.41 10.53
N ARG A 339 -20.55 -8.44 11.86
CA ARG A 339 -21.79 -8.79 12.55
C ARG A 339 -21.81 -8.05 13.86
N LEU A 340 -22.86 -7.27 14.10
CA LEU A 340 -22.98 -6.47 15.32
C LEU A 340 -22.88 -7.36 16.57
N GLY A 341 -22.06 -6.94 17.54
CA GLY A 341 -21.83 -7.69 18.78
C GLY A 341 -20.87 -8.89 18.65
N TYR A 342 -20.24 -9.07 17.50
CA TYR A 342 -19.24 -10.11 17.27
C TYR A 342 -17.94 -9.53 16.74
N GLU A 343 -16.85 -10.21 17.05
CA GLU A 343 -15.56 -9.99 16.40
C GLU A 343 -15.32 -11.06 15.34
N ALA A 344 -14.75 -10.65 14.21
CA ALA A 344 -14.66 -11.52 13.05
C ALA A 344 -13.24 -11.58 12.47
N PRO A 345 -12.82 -12.75 11.98
CA PRO A 345 -11.52 -12.92 11.37
C PRO A 345 -11.51 -12.36 9.95
N ILE A 346 -10.44 -11.66 9.60
CA ILE A 346 -10.22 -11.14 8.25
C ILE A 346 -9.72 -12.28 7.36
N SER A 347 -10.40 -12.49 6.23
CA SER A 347 -10.02 -13.50 5.25
C SER A 347 -9.36 -12.86 4.03
N ARG A 348 -8.41 -13.55 3.41
CA ARG A 348 -7.70 -13.06 2.22
C ARG A 348 -7.59 -14.12 1.16
N ALA A 349 -7.63 -13.69 -0.10
CA ALA A 349 -7.38 -14.54 -1.24
C ALA A 349 -6.48 -13.83 -2.25
N GLY A 350 -5.52 -14.56 -2.80
CA GLY A 350 -4.58 -14.07 -3.80
C GLY A 350 -4.78 -14.74 -5.16
N ALA A 351 -4.53 -13.99 -6.23
CA ALA A 351 -4.46 -14.50 -7.58
C ALA A 351 -3.33 -13.80 -8.35
N ARG A 352 -2.78 -14.50 -9.35
CA ARG A 352 -1.80 -13.91 -10.26
C ARG A 352 -2.47 -13.51 -11.57
N ILE A 353 -2.34 -12.24 -11.94
CA ILE A 353 -2.80 -11.75 -13.24
C ILE A 353 -1.82 -12.24 -14.30
N LYS A 354 -2.35 -12.92 -15.32
CA LYS A 354 -1.53 -13.49 -16.40
C LYS A 354 -0.94 -12.38 -17.26
N GLY A 355 0.31 -12.57 -17.68
CA GLY A 355 0.95 -11.74 -18.69
C GLY A 355 0.28 -11.92 -20.05
N THR A 356 -0.06 -10.81 -20.70
CA THR A 356 -0.61 -10.81 -22.05
C THR A 356 0.42 -11.39 -23.02
N SER A 357 0.11 -12.53 -23.64
CA SER A 357 1.01 -13.17 -24.61
C SER A 357 0.83 -12.62 -26.02
N ARG A 358 1.95 -12.54 -26.76
CA ARG A 358 2.02 -12.13 -28.17
C ARG A 358 2.78 -13.17 -28.97
N ILE A 359 2.22 -13.59 -30.10
CA ILE A 359 2.82 -14.59 -30.98
C ILE A 359 3.51 -13.92 -32.18
N GLY A 360 4.82 -14.14 -32.30
CA GLY A 360 5.59 -13.98 -33.52
C GLY A 360 5.64 -15.29 -34.29
N LEU A 361 5.42 -15.23 -35.60
CA LEU A 361 5.47 -16.41 -36.45
C LEU A 361 6.39 -16.16 -37.65
N ARG A 362 7.15 -17.19 -38.04
CA ARG A 362 7.91 -17.23 -39.29
C ARG A 362 7.64 -18.56 -39.98
N ALA A 363 7.53 -18.56 -41.31
CA ALA A 363 7.27 -19.78 -42.07
C ALA A 363 8.26 -19.95 -43.22
N LYS A 364 8.71 -21.19 -43.42
CA LYS A 364 9.48 -21.63 -44.58
C LYS A 364 8.66 -22.66 -45.34
N ALA A 365 8.28 -22.31 -46.57
CA ALA A 365 7.56 -23.22 -47.46
C ALA A 365 8.50 -24.25 -48.11
N GLY A 366 8.02 -25.48 -48.27
CA GLY A 366 8.67 -26.55 -49.02
C GLY A 366 7.68 -27.21 -49.98
N LYS A 367 8.12 -28.26 -50.68
CA LYS A 367 7.28 -29.04 -51.60
C LYS A 367 6.19 -29.75 -50.79
N ARG A 368 4.92 -29.34 -50.94
CA ARG A 368 3.76 -29.85 -50.18
C ARG A 368 3.93 -29.83 -48.64
N THR A 369 4.85 -29.03 -48.12
CA THR A 369 5.22 -28.96 -46.70
C THR A 369 5.44 -27.51 -46.28
N ALA A 370 5.35 -27.23 -44.99
CA ALA A 370 5.83 -25.96 -44.42
C ALA A 370 6.36 -26.17 -43.01
N THR A 371 7.40 -25.40 -42.66
CA THR A 371 7.92 -25.32 -41.29
C THR A 371 7.57 -23.95 -40.73
N VAL A 372 6.85 -23.92 -39.62
CA VAL A 372 6.43 -22.70 -38.93
C VAL A 372 7.18 -22.60 -37.61
N SER A 373 8.03 -21.59 -37.48
CA SER A 373 8.67 -21.21 -36.22
C SER A 373 7.75 -20.27 -35.44
N VAL A 374 7.47 -20.64 -34.19
CA VAL A 374 6.61 -19.92 -33.26
C VAL A 374 7.48 -19.33 -32.16
N THR A 375 7.37 -18.02 -31.97
CA THR A 375 7.96 -17.30 -30.82
C THR A 375 6.83 -16.65 -30.04
N VAL A 376 6.76 -16.89 -28.75
CA VAL A 376 5.79 -16.28 -27.83
C VAL A 376 6.56 -15.39 -26.87
N LYS A 377 6.11 -14.15 -26.73
CA LYS A 377 6.55 -13.22 -25.68
C LYS A 377 5.36 -12.88 -24.79
N ALA A 378 5.58 -12.64 -23.51
CA ALA A 378 4.55 -12.17 -22.60
C ALA A 378 5.11 -11.07 -21.69
N LEU A 379 4.31 -10.03 -21.45
CA LEU A 379 4.72 -8.92 -20.59
C LEU A 379 4.89 -9.41 -19.15
N ALA A 380 5.97 -8.96 -18.49
CA ALA A 380 6.29 -9.30 -17.09
C ALA A 380 6.38 -10.82 -16.81
N VAL A 381 6.69 -11.63 -17.82
CA VAL A 381 6.93 -13.07 -17.68
C VAL A 381 8.28 -13.41 -18.31
N PRO A 382 9.23 -13.98 -17.54
CA PRO A 382 10.50 -14.44 -18.08
C PRO A 382 10.29 -15.47 -19.19
N GLN A 383 11.05 -15.34 -20.28
CA GLN A 383 10.91 -16.19 -21.46
C GLN A 383 11.00 -17.69 -21.13
N SER A 384 11.87 -18.08 -20.19
CA SER A 384 12.06 -19.46 -19.70
C SER A 384 10.81 -20.07 -19.04
N LYS A 385 9.89 -19.24 -18.55
CA LYS A 385 8.63 -19.64 -17.91
C LYS A 385 7.44 -19.67 -18.88
N ILE A 386 7.64 -19.30 -20.15
CA ILE A 386 6.61 -19.35 -21.19
C ILE A 386 6.59 -20.77 -21.79
N ASN A 387 5.82 -21.64 -21.17
CA ASN A 387 5.61 -23.02 -21.63
C ASN A 387 4.14 -23.25 -21.98
N GLY A 388 3.84 -24.20 -22.85
CA GLY A 388 2.46 -24.53 -23.20
C GLY A 388 2.36 -25.34 -24.48
N LYS A 389 1.22 -25.30 -25.15
CA LYS A 389 0.99 -25.96 -26.46
C LYS A 389 0.72 -24.93 -27.55
N ALA A 390 1.36 -25.09 -28.71
CA ALA A 390 1.06 -24.35 -29.93
C ALA A 390 0.40 -25.29 -30.95
N SER A 391 -0.76 -24.91 -31.46
CA SER A 391 -1.52 -25.70 -32.44
C SER A 391 -1.71 -24.91 -33.73
N ILE A 392 -1.49 -25.51 -34.88
CA ILE A 392 -1.73 -24.91 -36.19
C ILE A 392 -3.02 -25.45 -36.80
N TYR A 393 -3.81 -24.55 -37.39
CA TYR A 393 -5.11 -24.82 -37.99
C TYR A 393 -5.12 -24.36 -39.44
N ALA A 394 -5.85 -25.09 -40.30
CA ALA A 394 -6.23 -24.63 -41.63
C ALA A 394 -7.73 -24.84 -41.83
N LYS A 395 -8.43 -23.80 -42.31
CA LYS A 395 -9.89 -23.81 -42.46
C LYS A 395 -10.62 -24.27 -41.18
N GLY A 396 -10.18 -23.79 -40.02
CA GLY A 396 -10.74 -24.16 -38.71
C GLY A 396 -10.35 -25.55 -38.19
N LYS A 397 -9.82 -26.45 -39.03
CA LYS A 397 -9.40 -27.80 -38.60
C LYS A 397 -7.97 -27.79 -38.05
N ARG A 398 -7.78 -28.40 -36.88
CA ARG A 398 -6.45 -28.55 -36.25
C ARG A 398 -5.61 -29.54 -37.06
N ILE A 399 -4.44 -29.11 -37.52
CA ILE A 399 -3.51 -29.96 -38.28
C ILE A 399 -2.52 -30.63 -37.34
N LYS A 400 -1.90 -29.87 -36.44
CA LYS A 400 -0.83 -30.35 -35.57
C LYS A 400 -0.71 -29.50 -34.31
N THR A 401 -0.29 -30.14 -33.21
CA THR A 401 0.04 -29.49 -31.94
C THR A 401 1.47 -29.86 -31.54
N VAL A 402 2.20 -28.89 -31.00
CA VAL A 402 3.55 -29.08 -30.45
C VAL A 402 3.66 -28.38 -29.09
N ASN A 403 4.63 -28.80 -28.28
CA ASN A 403 4.95 -28.12 -27.03
C ASN A 403 5.80 -26.88 -27.31
N VAL A 404 5.47 -25.78 -26.62
CA VAL A 404 6.26 -24.56 -26.53
C VAL A 404 7.10 -24.65 -25.27
N ARG A 405 8.42 -24.47 -25.41
CA ARG A 405 9.37 -24.40 -24.30
C ARG A 405 10.17 -23.11 -24.41
N GLY A 406 10.26 -22.35 -23.32
CA GLY A 406 10.97 -21.06 -23.34
C GLY A 406 10.40 -20.08 -24.38
N GLY A 407 9.09 -20.12 -24.60
CA GLY A 407 8.37 -19.34 -25.59
C GLY A 407 8.78 -19.62 -27.05
N LYS A 408 9.39 -20.78 -27.34
CA LYS A 408 9.75 -21.18 -28.71
C LYS A 408 9.17 -22.54 -29.07
N ALA A 409 8.77 -22.71 -30.32
CA ALA A 409 8.40 -24.00 -30.91
C ALA A 409 8.57 -24.00 -32.43
N THR A 410 8.67 -25.20 -33.00
CA THR A 410 8.70 -25.40 -34.46
C THR A 410 7.64 -26.42 -34.86
N ILE A 411 6.76 -26.04 -35.79
CA ILE A 411 5.69 -26.90 -36.30
C ILE A 411 5.99 -27.24 -37.77
N LYS A 412 6.29 -28.50 -38.03
CA LYS A 412 6.39 -29.04 -39.40
C LYS A 412 5.04 -29.61 -39.82
N ILE A 413 4.43 -29.05 -40.86
CA ILE A 413 3.22 -29.54 -41.52
C ILE A 413 3.56 -30.16 -42.88
N ALA A 414 2.91 -31.28 -43.19
CA ALA A 414 3.12 -32.04 -44.43
C ALA A 414 1.79 -32.27 -45.16
N LYS A 415 1.86 -32.83 -46.37
CA LYS A 415 0.70 -33.17 -47.21
C LYS A 415 -0.20 -31.97 -47.52
N GLN A 416 0.36 -30.76 -47.58
CA GLN A 416 -0.40 -29.55 -47.88
C GLN A 416 -0.62 -29.40 -49.40
N LYS A 417 -1.79 -28.85 -49.79
CA LYS A 417 -2.08 -28.52 -51.19
C LYS A 417 -1.24 -27.31 -51.63
N LYS A 418 -0.73 -27.34 -52.86
CA LYS A 418 0.01 -26.22 -53.49
C LYS A 418 -0.81 -24.92 -53.47
N GLY A 419 -0.12 -23.79 -53.43
CA GLY A 419 -0.70 -22.44 -53.49
C GLY A 419 -0.68 -21.67 -52.16
N LYS A 420 -1.16 -20.42 -52.20
CA LYS A 420 -1.28 -19.55 -51.02
C LYS A 420 -2.40 -20.06 -50.10
N ARG A 421 -2.08 -20.32 -48.83
CA ARG A 421 -3.02 -20.83 -47.83
C ARG A 421 -2.89 -20.03 -46.53
N THR A 422 -4.02 -19.73 -45.91
CA THR A 422 -4.06 -19.12 -44.57
C THR A 422 -4.01 -20.20 -43.50
N TYR A 423 -3.09 -20.04 -42.56
CA TYR A 423 -2.97 -20.87 -41.36
C TYR A 423 -3.13 -20.02 -40.12
N THR A 424 -3.80 -20.53 -39.11
CA THR A 424 -3.93 -19.90 -37.80
C THR A 424 -3.13 -20.70 -36.80
N VAL A 425 -2.22 -20.07 -36.07
CA VAL A 425 -1.48 -20.70 -34.96
C VAL A 425 -2.07 -20.18 -33.66
N ARG A 426 -2.47 -21.09 -32.77
CA ARG A 426 -2.98 -20.80 -31.43
C ARG A 426 -1.99 -21.27 -30.38
N PHE A 427 -1.60 -20.39 -29.48
CA PHE A 427 -0.90 -20.71 -28.24
C PHE A 427 -1.92 -20.80 -27.10
N SER A 428 -1.82 -21.87 -26.30
CA SER A 428 -2.77 -22.17 -25.21
C SER A 428 -2.56 -21.35 -23.93
N GLY A 429 -1.42 -20.67 -23.78
CA GLY A 429 -1.08 -20.04 -22.50
C GLY A 429 -0.64 -21.06 -21.44
N ASN A 430 -0.47 -20.56 -20.21
CA ASN A 430 -0.25 -21.38 -19.01
C ASN A 430 -0.77 -20.64 -17.76
N TRP A 431 -0.30 -21.00 -16.57
CA TRP A 431 -0.68 -20.30 -15.32
C TRP A 431 -0.11 -18.88 -15.24
N LEU A 432 0.90 -18.52 -16.04
CA LEU A 432 1.54 -17.21 -16.11
C LEU A 432 1.12 -16.36 -17.33
N THR A 433 0.64 -16.98 -18.40
CA THR A 433 0.44 -16.31 -19.70
C THR A 433 -0.95 -16.56 -20.25
N THR A 434 -1.54 -15.54 -20.88
CA THR A 434 -2.82 -15.68 -21.59
C THR A 434 -2.64 -16.56 -22.84
N PRO A 435 -3.70 -17.23 -23.33
CA PRO A 435 -3.70 -17.76 -24.69
C PRO A 435 -3.59 -16.61 -25.70
N SER A 436 -3.16 -16.93 -26.92
CA SER A 436 -3.11 -16.00 -28.04
C SER A 436 -3.21 -16.75 -29.36
N GLU A 437 -3.56 -16.04 -30.43
CA GLU A 437 -3.56 -16.60 -31.77
C GLU A 437 -3.09 -15.59 -32.80
N ARG A 438 -2.57 -16.10 -33.93
CA ARG A 438 -2.18 -15.28 -35.06
C ARG A 438 -2.30 -16.07 -36.36
N SER A 439 -2.87 -15.43 -37.37
CA SER A 439 -2.96 -15.99 -38.72
C SER A 439 -1.80 -15.53 -39.60
N MET A 440 -1.44 -16.37 -40.56
CA MET A 440 -0.45 -16.06 -41.60
C MET A 440 -0.82 -16.71 -42.92
N LYS A 441 -0.31 -16.16 -44.02
CA LYS A 441 -0.40 -16.78 -45.34
C LYS A 441 0.94 -17.45 -45.67
N ILE A 442 0.89 -18.71 -46.10
CA ILE A 442 2.07 -19.46 -46.57
C ILE A 442 1.81 -19.88 -48.02
N ALA A 443 2.76 -19.62 -48.92
CA ALA A 443 2.73 -20.09 -50.29
C ALA A 443 3.40 -21.47 -50.38
N ILE A 444 2.60 -22.54 -50.38
CA ILE A 444 3.10 -23.91 -50.48
C ILE A 444 3.57 -24.18 -51.91
N ARG A 445 4.78 -24.72 -52.06
CA ARG A 445 5.40 -25.04 -53.36
C ARG A 445 4.92 -26.38 -53.90
#